data_AF-A0A917VN84-F1
#
_entry.id   AF-A0A917VN84-F1
#
_cell.length_a   1.000
_cell.length_b   1.000
_cell.length_c   1.000
_cell.angle_alpha   90.00
_cell.angle_beta   90.00
_cell.angle_gamma   90.00
#
_symmetry.space_group_name_H-M   'P 1'
#
loop_
_entity.id
_entity.type
_entity.pdbx_description
1 polymer ?
#
loop_
_entity_poly.entity_id
_entity_poly.type
_entity_poly.pdbx_seq_one_letter_code
_entity_poly.pdbx_strand_id
1 'polypeptide(L)'
;MNNEHEPGFPRSAAEAGQFLDELAFDDTVQMPPLPPAADEIERGMVTTSLKLPQAMRERIREVAAAHCITPSMLIRQYIELGLSSEQPERMIPLSDAIRVLSSLRPTA
;
A
#
# COMPACT_ATOMS: atom_id res chain seq x y z
N MET A 1 -22.56 10.83 22.24
CA MET A 1 -21.55 10.60 21.19
C MET A 1 -22.08 11.26 19.94
N ASN A 2 -21.72 12.52 19.73
CA ASN A 2 -22.15 13.30 18.57
C ASN A 2 -21.20 12.96 17.43
N ASN A 3 -21.67 12.16 16.47
CA ASN A 3 -20.97 12.03 15.20
C ASN A 3 -21.13 13.37 14.48
N GLU A 4 -20.11 14.21 14.54
CA GLU A 4 -20.01 15.39 13.69
C GLU A 4 -20.13 14.91 12.24
N HIS A 5 -21.10 15.50 11.54
CA HIS A 5 -21.51 15.09 10.20
C HIS A 5 -20.49 15.67 9.22
N GLU A 6 -19.69 14.84 8.54
CA GLU A 6 -18.96 15.30 7.36
C GLU A 6 -20.00 15.74 6.30
N PRO A 7 -20.11 17.03 5.99
CA PRO A 7 -21.00 17.50 4.94
C PRO A 7 -20.27 17.33 3.61
N GLY A 8 -20.81 16.52 2.69
CA GLY A 8 -20.24 16.50 1.34
C GLY A 8 -20.69 15.39 0.41
N PHE A 9 -21.17 14.24 0.92
CA PHE A 9 -21.52 13.10 0.06
C PHE A 9 -23.02 12.76 0.10
N PRO A 10 -23.67 12.59 -1.07
CA PRO A 10 -25.10 12.30 -1.18
C PRO A 10 -25.43 10.90 -0.63
N ARG A 11 -26.57 10.76 0.06
CA ARG A 11 -27.03 9.51 0.69
C ARG A 11 -28.32 8.95 0.09
N SER A 12 -28.90 9.67 -0.86
CA SER A 12 -30.08 9.23 -1.61
C SER A 12 -29.88 9.45 -3.11
N ALA A 13 -30.68 8.74 -3.93
CA ALA A 13 -30.63 8.90 -5.38
C ALA A 13 -30.99 10.33 -5.83
N ALA A 14 -31.90 11.00 -5.11
CA ALA A 14 -32.28 12.39 -5.37
C ALA A 14 -31.14 13.36 -5.01
N GLU A 15 -30.48 13.16 -3.87
CA GLU A 15 -29.29 13.95 -3.48
C GLU A 15 -28.14 13.72 -4.45
N ALA A 16 -27.95 12.49 -4.96
CA ALA A 16 -26.91 12.19 -5.93
C ALA A 16 -27.15 12.92 -7.26
N GLY A 17 -28.41 13.02 -7.72
CA GLY A 17 -28.75 13.80 -8.90
C GLY A 17 -28.38 15.28 -8.75
N GLN A 18 -28.80 15.90 -7.63
CA GLN A 18 -28.48 17.30 -7.34
C GLN A 18 -26.97 17.55 -7.20
N PHE A 19 -26.26 16.65 -6.52
CA PHE A 19 -24.81 16.73 -6.36
C PHE A 19 -24.07 16.67 -7.70
N LEU A 20 -24.52 15.82 -8.63
CA LEU A 20 -23.92 15.71 -9.96
C LEU A 20 -24.21 16.95 -10.83
N ASP A 21 -25.40 17.54 -10.70
CA ASP A 21 -25.78 18.77 -11.43
C ASP A 21 -24.94 19.99 -10.99
N GLU A 22 -24.38 19.97 -9.78
CA GLU A 22 -23.48 21.00 -9.25
C GLU A 22 -22.00 20.82 -9.64
N LEU A 23 -21.62 19.68 -10.24
CA LEU A 23 -20.23 19.43 -10.64
C LEU A 23 -19.87 20.24 -11.88
N ALA A 24 -18.87 21.11 -11.73
CA ALA A 24 -18.22 21.81 -12.85
C ALA A 24 -16.76 21.36 -12.98
N PHE A 25 -16.29 21.17 -14.21
CA PHE A 25 -14.87 20.96 -14.47
C PHE A 25 -14.14 22.31 -14.39
N ASP A 26 -13.13 22.37 -13.53
CA ASP A 26 -12.22 23.52 -13.43
C ASP A 26 -10.88 23.18 -14.11
N ASP A 27 -10.75 23.56 -15.38
CA ASP A 27 -9.54 23.36 -16.18
C ASP A 27 -8.40 24.33 -15.80
N THR A 28 -8.60 25.22 -14.83
CA THR A 28 -7.58 26.17 -14.35
C THR A 28 -6.78 25.64 -13.17
N VAL A 29 -7.22 24.53 -12.57
CA VAL A 29 -6.52 23.89 -11.45
C VAL A 29 -5.20 23.30 -11.94
N GLN A 30 -4.12 23.57 -11.19
CA GLN A 30 -2.83 22.95 -11.47
C GLN A 30 -2.95 21.44 -11.29
N MET A 31 -2.71 20.69 -12.36
CA MET A 31 -2.73 19.24 -12.34
C MET A 31 -1.71 18.73 -11.32
N PRO A 32 -2.10 17.83 -10.39
CA PRO A 32 -1.16 17.25 -9.45
C PRO A 32 -0.06 16.50 -10.22
N PRO A 33 1.18 16.46 -9.69
CA PRO A 33 2.24 15.70 -10.32
C PRO A 33 1.81 14.23 -10.43
N LEU A 34 2.02 13.65 -11.62
CA LEU A 34 1.84 12.22 -11.81
C LEU A 34 2.85 11.46 -10.93
N PRO A 35 2.50 10.25 -10.46
CA PRO A 35 3.48 9.38 -9.84
C PRO A 35 4.64 9.12 -10.81
N PRO A 36 5.87 8.95 -10.28
CA PRO A 36 7.04 8.74 -11.12
C PRO A 36 6.85 7.51 -12.00
N ALA A 37 7.27 7.63 -13.26
CA ALA A 37 7.23 6.49 -14.17
C ALA A 37 8.30 5.45 -13.77
N ALA A 38 8.14 4.20 -14.24
CA ALA A 38 8.98 3.09 -13.83
C ALA A 38 10.48 3.32 -14.13
N ASP A 39 10.80 3.98 -15.24
CA ASP A 39 12.17 4.36 -15.60
C ASP A 39 12.75 5.40 -14.63
N GLU A 40 11.93 6.33 -14.14
CA GLU A 40 12.34 7.35 -13.16
C GLU A 40 12.65 6.73 -11.81
N ILE A 41 11.84 5.76 -11.41
CA ILE A 41 12.03 4.96 -10.21
C ILE A 41 13.37 4.22 -10.30
N GLU A 42 13.66 3.57 -11.42
CA GLU A 42 14.88 2.77 -11.59
C GLU A 42 16.16 3.61 -11.71
N ARG A 43 16.11 4.85 -12.22
CA ARG A 43 17.29 5.75 -12.32
C ARG A 43 17.99 6.01 -10.99
N GLY A 44 17.23 6.00 -9.88
CA GLY A 44 17.76 6.25 -8.54
C GLY A 44 18.26 5.01 -7.80
N MET A 45 18.20 3.83 -8.44
CA MET A 45 18.35 2.57 -7.72
C MET A 45 19.75 1.97 -7.84
N VAL A 46 20.16 1.29 -6.77
CA VAL A 46 21.46 0.63 -6.68
C VAL A 46 21.27 -0.88 -6.70
N THR A 47 22.09 -1.57 -7.50
CA THR A 47 22.10 -3.04 -7.52
C THR A 47 22.78 -3.58 -6.27
N THR A 48 22.08 -4.45 -5.54
CA THR A 48 22.62 -5.15 -4.37
C THR A 48 22.53 -6.66 -4.58
N SER A 49 23.63 -7.37 -4.35
CA SER A 49 23.66 -8.84 -4.40
C SER A 49 23.36 -9.44 -3.03
N LEU A 50 22.46 -10.43 -3.00
CA LEU A 50 22.05 -11.13 -1.79
C LEU A 50 22.06 -12.65 -2.02
N LYS A 51 22.43 -13.40 -0.98
CA LYS A 51 22.31 -14.87 -0.95
C LYS A 51 20.96 -15.23 -0.36
N LEU A 52 20.20 -16.07 -1.06
CA LEU A 52 18.90 -16.55 -0.63
C LEU A 52 18.88 -18.09 -0.63
N PRO A 53 18.21 -18.73 0.34
CA PRO A 53 17.88 -20.16 0.23
C PRO A 53 17.10 -20.45 -1.05
N GLN A 54 17.35 -21.59 -1.70
CA GLN A 54 16.70 -21.95 -2.95
C GLN A 54 15.16 -21.94 -2.83
N ALA A 55 14.62 -22.53 -1.75
CA ALA A 55 13.19 -22.56 -1.50
C ALA A 55 12.58 -21.15 -1.38
N MET A 56 13.32 -20.21 -0.77
CA MET A 56 12.88 -18.83 -0.67
C MET A 56 12.85 -18.14 -2.05
N ARG A 57 13.90 -18.34 -2.86
CA ARG A 57 13.96 -17.80 -4.23
C ARG A 57 12.78 -18.28 -5.06
N GLU A 58 12.40 -19.55 -4.94
CA GLU A 58 11.30 -20.11 -5.71
C GLU A 58 9.95 -19.55 -5.27
N ARG A 59 9.72 -19.48 -3.96
CA ARG A 59 8.51 -18.84 -3.41
C ARG A 59 8.36 -17.38 -3.84
N ILE A 60 9.47 -16.61 -3.89
CA ILE A 60 9.45 -15.23 -4.38
C ILE A 60 8.99 -15.18 -5.85
N ARG A 61 9.47 -16.10 -6.69
CA ARG A 61 9.07 -16.15 -8.11
C ARG A 61 7.60 -16.47 -8.28
N GLU A 62 7.10 -17.47 -7.56
CA GLU A 62 5.69 -17.87 -7.60
C GLU A 62 4.77 -16.72 -7.20
N VAL A 63 5.07 -16.04 -6.09
CA VAL A 63 4.27 -14.91 -5.61
C VAL A 63 4.35 -13.74 -6.59
N ALA A 64 5.54 -13.39 -7.08
CA ALA A 64 5.69 -12.29 -8.04
C ALA A 64 4.89 -12.55 -9.33
N ALA A 65 4.92 -13.79 -9.83
CA ALA A 65 4.15 -14.21 -11.00
C ALA A 65 2.63 -14.11 -10.75
N ALA A 66 2.15 -14.54 -9.58
CA ALA A 66 0.73 -14.44 -9.22
C ALA A 66 0.22 -12.99 -9.18
N HIS A 67 1.11 -12.03 -8.92
CA HIS A 67 0.80 -10.59 -8.89
C HIS A 67 1.21 -9.83 -10.16
N CYS A 68 1.64 -10.52 -11.22
CA CYS A 68 2.09 -9.91 -12.48
C CYS A 68 3.21 -8.87 -12.32
N ILE A 69 4.11 -9.07 -11.35
CA ILE A 69 5.26 -8.20 -11.10
C ILE A 69 6.58 -8.98 -11.16
N THR A 70 7.70 -8.26 -11.21
CA THR A 70 9.01 -8.92 -11.19
C THR A 70 9.40 -9.36 -9.78
N PRO A 71 10.21 -10.42 -9.62
CA PRO A 71 10.76 -10.81 -8.32
C PRO A 71 11.50 -9.66 -7.60
N SER A 72 12.21 -8.82 -8.35
CA SER A 72 12.92 -7.66 -7.78
C SER A 72 11.97 -6.62 -7.21
N MET A 73 10.85 -6.33 -7.88
CA MET A 73 9.81 -5.44 -7.37
C MET A 73 9.19 -5.97 -6.08
N LEU A 74 8.86 -7.27 -6.04
CA LEU A 74 8.31 -7.89 -4.83
C LEU A 74 9.28 -7.83 -3.65
N ILE A 75 10.56 -8.16 -3.89
CA ILE A 75 11.61 -8.08 -2.87
C ILE A 75 11.71 -6.65 -2.32
N ARG A 76 11.76 -5.65 -3.20
CA ARG A 76 11.84 -4.23 -2.82
C ARG A 76 10.64 -3.83 -1.96
N GLN A 77 9.42 -4.15 -2.41
CA GLN A 77 8.18 -3.84 -1.69
C GLN A 77 8.14 -4.46 -0.29
N TYR A 78 8.58 -5.72 -0.14
CA TYR A 78 8.63 -6.37 1.17
C TYR A 78 9.67 -5.76 2.09
N ILE A 79 10.82 -5.33 1.56
CA ILE A 79 11.83 -4.60 2.32
C ILE A 79 11.27 -3.24 2.77
N GLU A 80 10.65 -2.48 1.88
CA GLU A 80 10.04 -1.18 2.20
C GLU A 80 8.95 -1.29 3.26
N LEU A 81 8.09 -2.30 3.15
CA LEU A 81 7.04 -2.59 4.14
C LEU A 81 7.65 -2.96 5.49
N GLY A 82 8.68 -3.82 5.49
CA GLY A 82 9.41 -4.20 6.70
C GLY A 82 10.02 -2.98 7.37
N LEU A 83 10.75 -2.15 6.63
CA LEU A 83 11.36 -0.91 7.15
C LEU A 83 10.32 0.09 7.66
N SER A 84 9.19 0.23 6.97
CA SER A 84 8.10 1.11 7.41
C SER A 84 7.43 0.62 8.69
N SER A 85 7.50 -0.69 8.96
CA SER A 85 6.97 -1.31 10.17
C SER A 85 7.89 -1.17 11.38
N GLU A 86 9.18 -0.93 11.15
CA GLU A 86 10.17 -0.55 12.16
C GLU A 86 9.94 0.93 12.56
N GLN A 87 8.81 1.22 13.20
CA GLN A 87 8.59 2.52 13.83
C GLN A 87 9.19 2.49 15.23
N PRO A 88 10.34 3.15 15.49
CA PRO A 88 11.02 3.09 16.79
C PRO A 88 10.18 3.67 17.95
N GLU A 89 9.20 4.51 17.64
CA GLU A 89 8.26 5.10 18.61
C GLU A 89 7.08 4.16 18.96
N ARG A 90 6.93 3.01 18.28
CA ARG A 90 5.90 2.03 18.66
C ARG A 90 6.35 1.23 19.88
N MET A 91 5.44 1.07 20.83
CA MET A 91 5.70 0.31 22.07
C MET A 91 6.05 -1.17 21.82
N ILE A 92 5.68 -1.73 20.65
CA ILE A 92 6.10 -3.05 20.18
C ILE A 92 6.34 -3.03 18.65
N PRO A 93 7.40 -3.70 18.14
CA PRO A 93 7.59 -3.91 16.71
C PRO A 93 6.46 -4.74 16.07
N LEU A 94 6.15 -4.50 14.79
CA LEU A 94 5.10 -5.24 14.08
C LEU A 94 5.40 -6.74 13.96
N SER A 95 6.67 -7.10 13.76
CA SER A 95 7.14 -8.48 13.70
C SER A 95 6.80 -9.25 14.99
N ASP A 96 6.99 -8.62 16.15
CA ASP A 96 6.64 -9.18 17.45
C ASP A 96 5.11 -9.29 17.63
N ALA A 97 4.35 -8.29 17.16
CA ALA A 97 2.89 -8.36 17.17
C ALA A 97 2.38 -9.55 16.33
N ILE A 98 2.91 -9.75 15.12
CA ILE A 98 2.57 -10.89 14.25
C ILE A 98 2.96 -12.21 14.91
N ARG A 99 4.13 -12.29 15.55
CA ARG A 99 4.56 -13.49 16.27
C ARG A 99 3.60 -13.84 17.42
N VAL A 100 3.17 -12.83 18.19
CA VAL A 100 2.19 -13.02 19.27
C VAL A 100 0.86 -13.46 18.69
N LEU A 101 0.33 -12.78 17.67
CA LEU A 101 -0.95 -13.10 17.05
C LEU A 101 -0.96 -14.49 16.41
N SER A 102 0.12 -14.89 15.74
CA SER A 102 0.24 -16.24 15.14
C SER A 102 0.36 -17.36 16.19
N SER A 103 0.74 -17.03 17.42
CA SER A 103 0.78 -17.98 18.54
C SER A 103 -0.57 -18.12 19.26
N LEU A 104 -1.53 -17.22 19.00
CA LEU A 104 -2.89 -17.36 19.50
C LEU A 104 -3.56 -18.52 18.77
N ARG A 105 -4.02 -19.52 19.52
CA ARG A 105 -4.92 -20.54 18.96
C ARG A 105 -6.22 -19.86 18.50
N PRO A 106 -6.87 -20.36 17.44
CA PRO A 106 -8.22 -19.93 17.12
C PRO A 106 -9.10 -20.19 18.35
N THR A 107 -9.54 -19.15 19.02
CA THR A 107 -10.62 -19.27 20.00
C THR A 107 -11.88 -19.60 19.21
N ALA A 108 -12.38 -20.82 19.45
CA ALA A 108 -13.63 -21.34 18.92
C ALA A 108 -14.83 -20.47 19.30
#